data_AF-A0AAV5K001-F1
#
_entry.id   AF-A0AAV5K001-F1
#
_cell.length_a   1.000
_cell.length_b   1.000
_cell.length_c   1.000
_cell.angle_alpha   90.00
_cell.angle_beta   90.00
_cell.angle_gamma   90.00
#
_symmetry.space_group_name_H-M   'P 1'
#
loop_
_entity.id
_entity.type
_entity.pdbx_description
1 polymer ?
#
loop_
_entity_poly.entity_id
_entity_poly.type
_entity_poly.pdbx_seq_one_letter_code
_entity_poly.pdbx_strand_id
1 'polypeptide(L)'
;MDIISKLYEQHASGNAKVGVDLEAGETGEDVCKDVSAMNIWDLYVNKFFALKYAVDAACTVLRVDQTIMAKPAGGLTREQPAGMDED
;
A
#
# COMPACT_ATOMS: atom_id res chain seq x y z
N MET A 1 -3.07 -25.74 -0.35
CA MET A 1 -3.54 -24.85 0.71
C MET A 1 -2.86 -23.51 0.53
N ASP A 2 -3.63 -22.43 0.49
CA ASP A 2 -3.12 -21.07 0.30
C ASP A 2 -2.18 -20.65 1.45
N ILE A 3 -1.17 -19.84 1.16
CA ILE A 3 -0.13 -19.41 2.11
C ILE A 3 -0.78 -18.67 3.28
N ILE A 4 -1.77 -17.83 2.98
CA ILE A 4 -2.51 -17.05 3.97
C ILE A 4 -3.25 -18.00 4.93
N SER A 5 -3.93 -19.02 4.41
CA SER A 5 -4.66 -19.98 5.25
C SER A 5 -3.73 -20.77 6.18
N LYS A 6 -2.57 -21.22 5.68
CA LYS A 6 -1.57 -21.89 6.53
C LYS A 6 -1.05 -20.99 7.65
N LEU A 7 -0.76 -19.74 7.34
CA LEU A 7 -0.31 -18.76 8.32
C LEU A 7 -1.37 -18.54 9.42
N TYR A 8 -2.65 -18.43 9.03
CA TYR A 8 -3.76 -18.32 9.98
C TYR A 8 -3.89 -19.53 10.90
N GLU A 9 -3.75 -20.76 10.37
CA GLU A 9 -3.78 -21.97 11.20
C GLU A 9 -2.65 -21.99 12.24
N GLN A 10 -1.43 -21.60 11.85
CA GLN A 10 -0.28 -21.52 12.75
C GLN A 10 -0.44 -20.42 13.81
N HIS A 11 -1.05 -19.29 13.45
CA HIS A 11 -1.33 -18.23 14.42
C HIS A 11 -2.47 -18.64 15.37
N ALA A 12 -3.49 -19.35 14.87
CA ALA A 12 -4.59 -19.87 15.68
C ALA A 12 -4.14 -20.94 16.68
N SER A 13 -3.06 -21.67 16.39
CA SER A 13 -2.43 -22.61 17.33
C SER A 13 -1.56 -21.93 18.40
N GLY A 14 -1.48 -20.59 18.39
CA GLY A 14 -0.76 -19.78 19.38
C GLY A 14 0.64 -19.35 18.95
N ASN A 15 1.08 -19.69 17.74
CA ASN A 15 2.41 -19.34 17.26
C ASN A 15 2.44 -17.97 16.56
N ALA A 16 2.46 -16.89 17.35
CA ALA A 16 2.45 -15.52 16.86
C ALA A 16 3.74 -15.09 16.13
N LYS A 17 4.81 -15.88 16.18
CA LYS A 17 6.11 -15.56 15.57
C LYS A 17 6.30 -16.20 14.19
N VAL A 18 5.35 -16.99 13.73
CA VAL A 18 5.41 -17.55 12.38
C VAL A 18 5.21 -16.42 11.37
N GLY A 19 6.09 -16.37 10.39
CA GLY A 19 6.00 -15.51 9.22
C GLY A 19 6.16 -16.33 7.95
N VAL A 20 6.27 -15.62 6.84
CA VAL A 20 6.37 -16.21 5.50
C VAL A 20 7.80 -16.08 5.02
N ASP A 21 8.44 -17.22 4.75
CA ASP A 21 9.74 -17.31 4.08
C ASP A 21 9.51 -17.34 2.56
N LEU A 22 9.98 -16.30 1.87
CA LEU A 22 9.83 -16.17 0.41
C LEU A 22 10.77 -17.11 -0.36
N GLU A 23 11.92 -17.45 0.23
CA GLU A 23 12.94 -18.30 -0.41
C GLU A 23 12.58 -19.79 -0.31
N ALA A 24 11.82 -20.17 0.73
CA ALA A 24 11.33 -21.54 0.92
C ALA A 24 10.45 -22.05 -0.23
N GLY A 25 9.74 -21.14 -0.91
CA GLY A 25 8.90 -21.47 -2.06
C GLY A 25 9.66 -22.06 -3.24
N GLU A 26 10.95 -21.71 -3.39
CA GLU A 26 11.80 -22.20 -4.49
C GLU A 26 12.45 -23.55 -4.18
N THR A 27 12.64 -23.85 -2.89
CA THR A 27 13.33 -25.05 -2.41
C THR A 27 12.37 -26.19 -2.03
N GLY A 28 11.06 -25.93 -1.99
CA GLY A 28 10.05 -26.91 -1.59
C GLY A 28 9.97 -27.13 -0.08
N GLU A 29 10.62 -26.26 0.71
CA GLU A 29 10.54 -26.25 2.17
C GLU A 29 9.23 -25.63 2.67
N ASP A 30 8.94 -25.75 3.98
CA ASP A 30 7.76 -25.08 4.54
C ASP A 30 7.91 -23.56 4.46
N VAL A 31 6.89 -22.92 3.90
CA VAL A 31 6.82 -21.47 3.69
C VAL A 31 6.56 -20.73 5.01
N CYS A 32 5.96 -21.40 6.01
CA CYS A 32 5.68 -20.83 7.31
C CYS A 32 6.80 -21.14 8.30
N LYS A 33 7.64 -20.16 8.63
CA LYS A 33 8.80 -20.33 9.54
C LYS A 33 8.78 -19.30 10.67
N ASP A 34 9.39 -19.64 11.80
CA ASP A 34 9.54 -18.71 12.93
C ASP A 34 10.54 -17.60 12.56
N VAL A 35 10.06 -16.36 12.46
CA VAL A 35 10.86 -15.19 12.06
C VAL A 35 11.95 -14.85 13.09
N SER A 36 11.75 -15.24 14.36
CA SER A 36 12.74 -15.01 15.41
C SER A 36 13.97 -15.89 15.25
N ALA A 37 13.81 -17.12 14.77
CA ALA A 37 14.92 -18.01 14.43
C ALA A 37 15.72 -17.50 13.22
N MET A 38 15.06 -16.75 12.34
CA MET A 38 15.65 -16.15 11.14
C MET A 38 16.24 -14.75 11.40
N ASN A 39 16.12 -14.22 12.62
CA ASN A 39 16.53 -12.87 13.01
C ASN A 39 15.89 -11.75 12.16
N ILE A 40 14.66 -11.96 11.70
CA ILE A 40 13.91 -10.97 10.92
C ILE A 40 13.03 -10.19 11.89
N TRP A 41 13.41 -8.94 12.14
CA TRP A 41 12.72 -8.05 13.07
C TRP A 41 12.48 -6.68 12.45
N ASP A 42 11.29 -6.15 12.70
CA ASP A 42 10.92 -4.78 12.35
C ASP A 42 10.90 -3.88 13.59
N LEU A 43 11.17 -2.60 13.38
CA LEU A 43 11.03 -1.58 14.43
C LEU A 43 9.55 -1.39 14.78
N TYR A 44 9.19 -1.69 16.03
CA TYR A 44 7.82 -1.52 16.54
C TYR A 44 7.26 -0.12 16.28
N VAL A 45 8.05 0.92 16.60
CA VAL A 45 7.65 2.33 16.44
C VAL A 45 7.28 2.65 15.00
N ASN A 46 8.03 2.11 14.04
CA ASN A 46 7.77 2.34 12.62
C ASN A 46 6.44 1.70 12.20
N LYS A 47 6.19 0.44 12.57
CA LYS A 47 4.92 -0.24 12.25
C LYS A 47 3.72 0.45 12.90
N PHE A 48 3.86 0.89 14.14
CA PHE A 48 2.81 1.62 14.86
C PHE A 48 2.41 2.91 14.13
N PHE A 49 3.39 3.76 13.81
CA PHE A 49 3.10 5.03 13.12
C PHE A 49 2.68 4.83 11.66
N ALA A 50 3.23 3.83 10.96
CA ALA A 50 2.81 3.50 9.61
C ALA A 50 1.31 3.15 9.56
N LEU A 51 0.85 2.29 10.46
CA LEU A 51 -0.57 1.93 10.56
C LEU A 51 -1.43 3.15 10.93
N LYS A 52 -1.01 3.94 11.92
CA LYS A 52 -1.72 5.14 12.34
C LYS A 52 -1.93 6.12 11.18
N TYR A 53 -0.86 6.46 10.46
CA TYR A 53 -0.93 7.45 9.38
C TYR A 53 -1.61 6.92 8.12
N ALA A 54 -1.43 5.63 7.78
CA ALA A 54 -2.10 5.02 6.65
C ALA A 54 -3.63 4.99 6.86
N VAL A 55 -4.08 4.60 8.06
CA VAL A 55 -5.51 4.56 8.40
C VAL A 55 -6.09 5.98 8.46
N ASP A 56 -5.41 6.94 9.09
CA ASP A 56 -5.87 8.33 9.11
C ASP A 56 -6.02 8.90 7.69
N ALA A 57 -5.03 8.69 6.82
CA ALA A 57 -5.09 9.14 5.43
C ALA A 57 -6.25 8.49 4.67
N ALA A 58 -6.44 7.18 4.80
CA ALA A 58 -7.56 6.47 4.18
C ALA A 58 -8.90 6.99 4.69
N CYS A 59 -9.04 7.19 6.00
CA CYS A 59 -10.23 7.78 6.61
C CYS A 59 -10.50 9.21 6.13
N THR A 60 -9.46 10.02 5.90
CA THR A 60 -9.62 11.37 5.34
C THR A 60 -10.18 11.31 3.92
N VAL A 61 -9.63 10.44 3.07
CA VAL A 61 -10.09 10.27 1.68
C VAL A 61 -11.53 9.78 1.63
N LEU A 62 -11.87 8.76 2.43
CA LEU A 62 -13.21 8.17 2.43
C LEU A 62 -14.31 9.09 3.00
N ARG A 63 -13.95 10.16 3.72
CA ARG A 63 -14.91 11.16 4.22
C ARG A 63 -15.29 12.22 3.19
N VAL A 64 -14.58 12.30 2.06
CA VAL A 64 -14.87 13.26 0.99
C VAL A 64 -15.94 12.65 0.07
N ASP A 65 -17.14 13.22 0.07
CA ASP A 65 -18.24 12.77 -0.80
C ASP A 65 -18.21 13.46 -2.17
N GLN A 66 -17.89 14.76 -2.20
CA GLN A 66 -17.79 15.54 -3.43
C GLN A 66 -16.65 16.56 -3.33
N THR A 67 -15.98 16.81 -4.46
CA THR A 67 -14.94 17.85 -4.58
C THR A 67 -15.39 18.92 -5.57
N ILE A 68 -15.21 20.18 -5.21
CA ILE A 68 -15.35 21.32 -6.13
C ILE A 68 -13.95 21.82 -6.43
N MET A 69 -13.51 21.65 -7.66
CA MET A 69 -12.16 22.01 -8.09
C MET A 69 -12.11 23.48 -8.52
N ALA A 70 -11.11 24.22 -8.04
CA ALA A 70 -10.78 25.50 -8.64
C ALA A 70 -10.33 25.30 -10.10
N LYS A 71 -10.62 26.27 -10.97
CA LYS A 71 -10.09 26.23 -12.34
C LYS A 71 -8.56 26.10 -12.29
N PRO A 72 -7.95 25.24 -13.12
CA PRO A 72 -6.50 25.19 -13.23
C PRO A 72 -5.94 26.59 -13.43
N ALA A 73 -4.87 26.92 -12.72
CA ALA A 73 -4.20 28.21 -12.88
C ALA A 73 -3.55 28.26 -14.27
N GLY A 74 -4.29 28.85 -15.21
CA GLY A 74 -3.87 29.19 -16.56
C GLY A 74 -4.71 30.37 -16.96
N GLY A 75 -4.12 31.56 -16.98
CA GLY A 75 -4.78 32.75 -17.53
C GLY A 75 -5.24 32.51 -18.97
N LEU A 76 -6.03 33.43 -19.52
CA LEU A 76 -6.53 33.38 -20.88
C LEU A 76 -5.44 32.92 -21.87
N THR A 77 -5.56 31.71 -22.41
CA THR A 77 -4.81 31.32 -23.61
C THR A 77 -5.27 32.28 -24.71
N ARG A 78 -4.37 33.13 -25.20
CA ARG A 78 -4.64 33.95 -26.38
C ARG A 78 -5.06 33.01 -27.50
N GLU A 79 -6.31 33.08 -27.94
CA GLU A 79 -6.69 32.56 -29.25
C GLU A 79 -5.80 33.28 -30.27
N GLN A 80 -4.98 32.54 -31.02
CA GLN A 80 -4.32 33.11 -32.19
C GLN A 80 -5.44 33.64 -33.11
N PRO A 81 -5.40 34.90 -33.55
CA PRO A 81 -6.44 35.42 -34.44
C PRO A 81 -6.50 34.53 -35.69
N ALA A 82 -7.68 34.00 -35.95
CA ALA A 82 -7.98 33.31 -37.19
C ALA A 82 -7.97 34.33 -38.34
N GLY A 83 -7.17 34.05 -39.36
CA GLY A 83 -7.31 34.65 -40.69
C GLY A 83 -6.28 35.73 -41.02
N MET A 84 -5.32 35.34 -41.86
CA MET A 84 -5.02 36.08 -43.08
C MET A 84 -5.02 35.03 -44.19
N ASP A 85 -6.16 34.87 -44.88
CA ASP A 85 -6.19 34.24 -46.20
C ASP A 85 -5.37 35.14 -47.12
N GLU A 86 -4.25 34.63 -47.65
CA GLU A 86 -3.45 35.32 -48.66
C GLU A 86 -4.08 35.07 -50.05
N ASP A 87 -4.32 36.16 -50.79
CA ASP A 87 -4.83 36.20 -52.17
C ASP A 87 -4.02 35.35 -53.17
#